data_AF-A0A2G5P6X3-F1
#
_entry.id   AF-A0A2G5P6X3-F1
#
_cell.length_a   1.000
_cell.length_b   1.000
_cell.length_c   1.000
_cell.angle_alpha   90.00
_cell.angle_beta   90.00
_cell.angle_gamma   90.00
#
_symmetry.space_group_name_H-M   'P 1'
#
loop_
_entity.id
_entity.type
_entity.pdbx_description
1 polymer ?
#
loop_
_entity_poly.entity_id
_entity_poly.type
_entity_poly.pdbx_seq_one_letter_code
_entity_poly.pdbx_strand_id
1 'polypeptide(L)'
;MGKKGNNSADEAALFAVGSFVVMVVGGIAAAIAVVPKEVGVGLGILVVVGVVIGLVVWTSGELGKERAATVQREIPASVMRGNGDKERQHRRELIGPRYAERFNVALKAVEQISTTEAARDGWLGEIDFSADLRCTFDDLQRAIALRRTAKKLSELAEPSESDRQILKDAKAAASKIDRIAFDRIDLIKKCASEARRIDESLARERESARTADERAQLNGQLHGMLYGIAKAPSVSPADSGAERVMSRVAAYQEIKTLIEQGA
;
A
#
# COMPACT_ATOMS: atom_id res chain seq x y z
N MET A 1 -3.11 -75.57 -5.88
CA MET A 1 -4.10 -74.85 -6.72
C MET A 1 -3.66 -73.40 -6.81
N GLY A 2 -3.37 -72.94 -8.02
CA GLY A 2 -2.69 -71.66 -8.30
C GLY A 2 -3.61 -70.45 -8.19
N LYS A 3 -3.06 -69.35 -7.68
CA LYS A 3 -3.70 -68.04 -7.63
C LYS A 3 -3.40 -67.32 -8.94
N LYS A 4 -4.39 -67.33 -9.84
CA LYS A 4 -4.36 -66.71 -11.16
C LYS A 4 -5.11 -65.37 -11.05
N GLY A 5 -4.50 -64.28 -11.52
CA GLY A 5 -5.22 -63.07 -11.92
C GLY A 5 -4.84 -61.76 -11.21
N ASN A 6 -3.62 -61.26 -11.45
CA ASN A 6 -3.35 -59.80 -11.36
C ASN A 6 -2.74 -59.22 -12.66
N ASN A 7 -2.36 -60.06 -13.64
CA ASN A 7 -1.61 -59.61 -14.82
C ASN A 7 -2.38 -58.68 -15.78
N SER A 8 -3.71 -58.63 -15.71
CA SER A 8 -4.51 -57.81 -16.65
C SER A 8 -4.46 -56.30 -16.37
N ALA A 9 -4.29 -55.89 -15.12
CA ALA A 9 -4.23 -54.47 -14.76
C ALA A 9 -2.82 -53.90 -14.97
N ASP A 10 -1.80 -54.72 -14.68
CA ASP A 10 -0.39 -54.34 -14.83
C ASP A 10 0.01 -54.27 -16.32
N GLU A 11 -0.52 -55.15 -17.19
CA GLU A 11 -0.29 -55.08 -18.63
C GLU A 11 -0.94 -53.83 -19.24
N ALA A 12 -2.17 -53.46 -18.84
CA ALA A 12 -2.84 -52.25 -19.34
C ALA A 12 -2.09 -50.96 -18.91
N ALA A 13 -1.57 -50.92 -17.68
CA ALA A 13 -0.74 -49.81 -17.22
C ALA A 13 0.61 -49.75 -17.95
N LEU A 14 1.24 -50.89 -18.24
CA LEU A 14 2.51 -50.96 -18.97
C LEU A 14 2.34 -50.54 -20.44
N PHE A 15 1.25 -50.92 -21.10
CA PHE A 15 0.94 -50.49 -22.47
C PHE A 15 0.56 -49.00 -22.54
N ALA A 16 -0.16 -48.46 -21.55
CA ALA A 16 -0.50 -47.04 -21.49
C ALA A 16 0.75 -46.15 -21.26
N VAL A 17 1.65 -46.57 -20.35
CA VAL A 17 2.91 -45.87 -20.09
C VAL A 17 3.86 -46.01 -21.27
N GLY A 18 3.95 -47.20 -21.88
CA GLY A 18 4.78 -47.46 -23.05
C GLY A 18 4.34 -46.67 -24.29
N SER A 19 3.03 -46.61 -24.56
CA SER A 19 2.47 -45.83 -25.67
C SER A 19 2.68 -44.33 -25.48
N PHE A 20 2.63 -43.83 -24.23
CA PHE A 20 2.86 -42.42 -23.93
C PHE A 20 4.33 -42.03 -24.07
N VAL A 21 5.26 -42.89 -23.64
CA VAL A 21 6.70 -42.66 -23.83
C VAL A 21 7.06 -42.64 -25.32
N VAL A 22 6.51 -43.55 -26.14
CA VAL A 22 6.73 -43.55 -27.59
C VAL A 22 6.13 -42.31 -28.25
N MET A 23 4.97 -41.82 -27.81
CA MET A 23 4.34 -40.63 -28.37
C MET A 23 5.10 -39.34 -27.98
N VAL A 24 5.61 -39.26 -26.76
CA VAL A 24 6.42 -38.12 -26.28
C VAL A 24 7.80 -38.11 -26.95
N VAL A 25 8.49 -39.26 -27.01
CA VAL A 25 9.80 -39.36 -27.67
C VAL A 25 9.67 -39.13 -29.18
N GLY A 26 8.63 -39.68 -29.82
CA GLY A 26 8.33 -39.44 -31.24
C GLY A 26 7.96 -37.98 -31.54
N GLY A 27 7.19 -37.34 -30.67
CA GLY A 27 6.85 -35.91 -30.78
C GLY A 27 8.07 -35.00 -30.62
N ILE A 28 8.98 -35.32 -29.70
CA ILE A 28 10.24 -34.60 -29.51
C ILE A 28 11.16 -34.79 -30.74
N ALA A 29 11.27 -36.00 -31.29
CA ALA A 29 12.06 -36.27 -32.48
C ALA A 29 11.52 -35.55 -33.73
N ALA A 30 10.20 -35.51 -33.92
CA ALA A 30 9.56 -34.79 -35.01
C ALA A 30 9.72 -33.26 -34.88
N ALA A 31 9.68 -32.73 -33.65
CA ALA A 31 9.92 -31.31 -33.40
C ALA A 31 11.38 -30.88 -33.67
N ILE A 32 12.35 -31.78 -33.43
CA ILE A 32 13.77 -31.52 -33.73
C ILE A 32 14.05 -31.55 -35.25
N ALA A 33 13.29 -32.32 -36.03
CA ALA A 33 13.48 -32.44 -37.48
C ALA A 33 13.07 -31.18 -38.28
N VAL A 34 12.26 -30.29 -37.70
CA VAL A 34 11.72 -29.10 -38.38
C VAL A 34 12.57 -27.84 -38.12
N VAL A 35 13.57 -27.90 -37.24
CA VAL A 35 14.37 -26.72 -36.86
C VAL A 35 15.64 -26.62 -37.70
N PRO A 36 15.85 -25.50 -38.43
CA PRO A 36 17.10 -25.22 -39.15
C PRO A 36 18.31 -25.22 -38.19
N LYS A 37 19.43 -25.82 -38.62
CA LYS A 37 20.61 -26.15 -37.79
C LYS A 37 21.33 -24.94 -37.15
N GLU A 38 20.90 -23.72 -37.44
CA GLU A 38 21.55 -22.48 -37.06
C GLU A 38 20.98 -21.85 -35.76
N VAL A 39 19.89 -22.40 -35.20
CA VAL A 39 19.22 -21.84 -33.99
C VAL A 39 19.03 -22.89 -32.86
N GLY A 40 19.69 -24.04 -32.96
CA GLY A 40 19.34 -25.27 -32.21
C GLY A 40 19.57 -25.28 -30.69
N VAL A 41 20.31 -24.34 -30.10
CA VAL A 41 20.67 -24.42 -28.66
C VAL A 41 19.71 -23.64 -27.76
N GLY A 42 19.10 -22.56 -28.24
CA GLY A 42 18.24 -21.70 -27.40
C GLY A 42 16.83 -22.24 -27.18
N LEU A 43 16.25 -22.90 -28.19
CA LEU A 43 14.87 -23.38 -28.15
C LEU A 43 14.72 -24.74 -27.47
N GLY A 44 15.74 -25.60 -27.57
CA GLY A 44 15.74 -26.91 -26.90
C GLY A 44 15.66 -26.79 -25.37
N ILE A 45 16.32 -25.78 -24.79
CA ILE A 45 16.31 -25.53 -23.34
C ILE A 45 14.93 -25.10 -22.84
N LEU A 46 14.20 -24.27 -23.59
CA LEU A 46 12.85 -23.85 -23.22
C LEU A 46 11.85 -25.01 -23.22
N VAL A 47 11.98 -25.93 -24.18
CA VAL A 47 11.13 -27.13 -24.26
C VAL A 47 11.45 -28.08 -23.10
N VAL A 48 12.73 -28.32 -22.79
CA VAL A 48 13.12 -29.19 -21.67
C VAL A 48 12.70 -28.61 -20.33
N VAL A 49 12.86 -27.29 -20.11
CA VAL A 49 12.40 -26.62 -18.87
C VAL A 49 10.87 -26.67 -18.76
N GLY A 50 10.14 -26.47 -19.86
CA GLY A 50 8.69 -26.61 -19.88
C GLY A 50 8.22 -28.03 -19.56
N VAL A 51 8.90 -29.05 -20.11
CA VAL A 51 8.60 -30.47 -19.85
C VAL A 51 8.91 -30.86 -18.40
N VAL A 52 10.01 -30.37 -17.82
CA VAL A 52 10.36 -30.64 -16.42
C VAL A 52 9.37 -29.96 -15.46
N ILE A 53 8.98 -28.72 -15.72
CA ILE A 53 7.93 -28.03 -14.96
C ILE A 53 6.60 -28.76 -15.09
N GLY A 54 6.25 -29.19 -16.30
CA GLY A 54 5.06 -29.99 -16.58
C GLY A 54 5.04 -31.33 -15.85
N LEU A 55 6.16 -32.06 -15.81
CA LEU A 55 6.32 -33.33 -15.10
C LEU A 55 6.24 -33.17 -13.58
N VAL A 56 6.82 -32.10 -13.03
CA VAL A 56 6.69 -31.77 -11.60
C VAL A 56 5.24 -31.46 -11.24
N VAL A 57 4.51 -30.74 -12.09
CA VAL A 57 3.08 -30.45 -11.91
C VAL A 57 2.21 -31.68 -12.14
N TRP A 58 2.56 -32.57 -13.08
CA TRP A 58 1.76 -33.75 -13.41
C TRP A 58 1.93 -34.88 -12.39
N THR A 59 3.15 -35.14 -11.92
CA THR A 59 3.42 -36.11 -10.84
C THR A 59 2.79 -35.70 -9.50
N SER A 60 2.54 -34.41 -9.30
CA SER A 60 1.75 -33.90 -8.17
C SER A 60 0.25 -33.73 -8.48
N GLY A 61 -0.16 -33.97 -9.73
CA GLY A 61 -1.49 -33.69 -10.28
C GLY A 61 -2.48 -34.85 -10.24
N GLU A 62 -2.04 -36.11 -10.16
CA GLU A 62 -3.00 -37.24 -10.07
C GLU A 62 -3.68 -37.36 -8.70
N LEU A 63 -3.12 -36.74 -7.65
CA LEU A 63 -3.76 -36.55 -6.33
C LEU A 63 -4.41 -35.16 -6.16
N GLY A 64 -4.38 -34.31 -7.19
CA GLY A 64 -4.61 -32.88 -7.07
C GLY A 64 -5.67 -32.28 -8.00
N LYS A 65 -6.33 -33.10 -8.84
CA LYS A 65 -7.32 -32.61 -9.82
C LYS A 65 -8.60 -32.00 -9.20
N GLU A 66 -8.85 -32.19 -7.91
CA GLU A 66 -9.91 -31.47 -7.17
C GLU A 66 -9.45 -30.19 -6.46
N ARG A 67 -8.14 -29.88 -6.45
CA ARG A 67 -7.59 -28.72 -5.73
C ARG A 67 -7.23 -27.53 -6.61
N ALA A 68 -7.32 -27.64 -7.93
CA ALA A 68 -6.99 -26.51 -8.82
C ALA A 68 -7.99 -25.33 -8.72
N ALA A 69 -9.16 -25.53 -8.11
CA ALA A 69 -10.09 -24.46 -7.76
C ALA A 69 -9.89 -23.87 -6.35
N THR A 70 -8.96 -24.40 -5.55
CA THR A 70 -8.78 -24.06 -4.12
C THR A 70 -7.31 -23.89 -3.67
N VAL A 71 -6.35 -23.68 -4.59
CA VAL A 71 -4.99 -23.21 -4.21
C VAL A 71 -4.87 -21.69 -4.38
N GLN A 72 -5.86 -20.98 -3.86
CA GLN A 72 -5.58 -19.70 -3.22
C GLN A 72 -5.03 -20.09 -1.84
N ARG A 73 -3.73 -20.40 -1.73
CA ARG A 73 -3.10 -20.62 -0.41
C ARG A 73 -3.47 -19.41 0.44
N GLU A 74 -4.38 -19.59 1.38
CA GLU A 74 -4.73 -18.54 2.33
C GLU A 74 -3.44 -18.25 3.09
N ILE A 75 -2.81 -17.12 2.77
CA ILE A 75 -1.83 -16.55 3.67
C ILE A 75 -2.61 -16.33 4.96
N PRO A 76 -2.21 -16.94 6.10
CA PRO A 76 -3.01 -16.89 7.30
C PRO A 76 -3.40 -15.45 7.58
N ALA A 77 -4.68 -15.18 7.86
CA ALA A 77 -5.11 -13.82 8.16
C ALA A 77 -4.25 -13.19 9.28
N SER A 78 -3.68 -13.99 10.18
CA SER A 78 -2.72 -13.58 11.22
C SER A 78 -1.42 -12.96 10.68
N VAL A 79 -0.97 -13.33 9.48
CA VAL A 79 0.21 -12.72 8.83
C VAL A 79 -0.10 -11.31 8.34
N MET A 80 -1.35 -11.07 7.91
CA MET A 80 -1.80 -9.79 7.37
C MET A 80 -2.45 -8.90 8.43
N ARG A 81 -2.90 -9.49 9.55
CA ARG A 81 -3.50 -8.77 10.67
C ARG A 81 -2.44 -8.09 11.50
N GLY A 82 -2.50 -6.77 11.51
CA GLY A 82 -1.86 -5.93 12.52
C GLY A 82 -0.34 -6.08 12.64
N ASN A 83 0.20 -5.30 13.57
CA ASN A 83 1.64 -5.22 13.81
C ASN A 83 2.01 -5.56 15.25
N GLY A 84 1.20 -6.41 15.90
CA GLY A 84 1.45 -6.93 17.24
C GLY A 84 2.64 -7.87 17.30
N ASP A 85 3.16 -8.11 18.51
CA ASP A 85 4.41 -8.87 18.69
C ASP A 85 4.28 -10.34 18.26
N LYS A 86 3.11 -10.95 18.47
CA LYS A 86 2.84 -12.34 18.05
C LYS A 86 2.85 -12.47 16.53
N GLU A 87 2.18 -11.57 15.83
CA GLU A 87 2.10 -11.57 14.37
C GLU A 87 3.46 -11.22 13.74
N ARG A 88 4.21 -10.29 14.36
CA ARG A 88 5.60 -10.01 13.97
C ARG A 88 6.50 -11.23 14.11
N GLN A 89 6.40 -11.95 15.22
CA GLN A 89 7.16 -13.17 15.44
C GLN A 89 6.79 -14.25 14.42
N HIS A 90 5.50 -14.46 14.19
CA HIS A 90 5.02 -15.41 13.17
C HIS A 90 5.56 -15.08 11.77
N ARG A 91 5.60 -13.80 11.39
CA ARG A 91 6.22 -13.37 10.12
C ARG A 91 7.72 -13.65 10.08
N ARG A 92 8.45 -13.42 11.18
CA ARG A 92 9.88 -13.74 11.28
C ARG A 92 10.14 -15.23 11.10
N GLU A 93 9.26 -16.09 11.57
CA GLU A 93 9.35 -17.55 11.39
C GLU A 93 9.12 -17.95 9.92
N LEU A 94 8.14 -17.34 9.25
CA LEU A 94 7.78 -17.69 7.88
C LEU A 94 8.76 -17.15 6.82
N ILE A 95 9.12 -15.87 6.92
CA ILE A 95 9.93 -15.18 5.91
C ILE A 95 11.31 -14.73 6.41
N GLY A 96 11.67 -15.08 7.65
CA GLY A 96 12.95 -14.67 8.22
C GLY A 96 12.96 -13.21 8.70
N PRO A 97 13.91 -12.84 9.57
CA PRO A 97 13.90 -11.56 10.28
C PRO A 97 14.00 -10.35 9.36
N ARG A 98 14.90 -10.39 8.36
CA ARG A 98 15.14 -9.27 7.45
C ARG A 98 13.92 -8.94 6.58
N TYR A 99 13.27 -9.96 6.02
CA TYR A 99 12.09 -9.74 5.18
C TYR A 99 10.87 -9.38 6.02
N ALA A 100 10.71 -10.01 7.19
CA ALA A 100 9.64 -9.67 8.13
C ALA A 100 9.72 -8.20 8.59
N GLU A 101 10.91 -7.69 8.87
CA GLU A 101 11.08 -6.28 9.26
C GLU A 101 10.60 -5.32 8.17
N ARG A 102 11.02 -5.51 6.91
CA ARG A 102 10.53 -4.66 5.80
C ARG A 102 9.04 -4.81 5.56
N PHE A 103 8.50 -6.03 5.65
CA PHE A 103 7.08 -6.25 5.50
C PHE A 103 6.27 -5.57 6.63
N ASN A 104 6.78 -5.57 7.87
CA ASN A 104 6.18 -4.85 8.99
C ASN A 104 6.18 -3.33 8.80
N VAL A 105 7.15 -2.78 8.06
CA VAL A 105 7.13 -1.36 7.67
C VAL A 105 5.97 -1.08 6.72
N ALA A 106 5.70 -1.94 5.75
CA ALA A 106 4.53 -1.81 4.87
C ALA A 106 3.22 -1.89 5.65
N LEU A 107 3.07 -2.87 6.54
CA LEU A 107 1.88 -2.99 7.40
C LEU A 107 1.64 -1.73 8.24
N LYS A 108 2.71 -1.17 8.85
CA LYS A 108 2.62 0.07 9.60
C LYS A 108 2.24 1.27 8.72
N ALA A 109 2.74 1.33 7.48
CA ALA A 109 2.39 2.38 6.55
C ALA A 109 0.90 2.30 6.14
N VAL A 110 0.38 1.11 5.87
CA VAL A 110 -1.05 0.89 5.61
C VAL A 110 -1.91 1.29 6.80
N GLU A 111 -1.52 0.90 8.01
CA GLU A 111 -2.18 1.32 9.25
C GLU A 111 -2.20 2.86 9.36
N GLN A 112 -1.07 3.52 9.13
CA GLN A 112 -0.98 4.98 9.14
C GLN A 112 -1.94 5.63 8.12
N ILE A 113 -1.99 5.13 6.89
CA ILE A 113 -2.91 5.61 5.85
C ILE A 113 -4.36 5.49 6.35
N SER A 114 -4.75 4.34 6.88
CA SER A 114 -6.13 4.12 7.37
C SER A 114 -6.52 5.04 8.54
N THR A 115 -5.54 5.57 9.27
CA THR A 115 -5.77 6.52 10.37
C THR A 115 -5.82 7.98 9.93
N THR A 116 -5.46 8.29 8.68
CA THR A 116 -5.49 9.66 8.16
C THR A 116 -6.90 10.19 8.04
N GLU A 117 -7.03 11.50 8.17
CA GLU A 117 -8.29 12.19 7.91
C GLU A 117 -8.68 12.09 6.43
N ALA A 118 -7.71 12.24 5.53
CA ALA A 118 -7.90 12.07 4.10
C ALA A 118 -8.52 10.71 3.74
N ALA A 119 -8.12 9.62 4.42
CA ALA A 119 -8.75 8.32 4.23
C ALA A 119 -10.19 8.27 4.74
N ARG A 120 -10.45 8.83 5.94
CA ARG A 120 -11.77 8.78 6.59
C ARG A 120 -12.82 9.63 5.86
N ASP A 121 -12.40 10.79 5.37
CA ASP A 121 -13.25 11.73 4.65
C ASP A 121 -13.37 11.37 3.16
N GLY A 122 -12.74 10.27 2.72
CA GLY A 122 -12.85 9.73 1.37
C GLY A 122 -12.02 10.45 0.31
N TRP A 123 -11.14 11.38 0.69
CA TRP A 123 -10.23 12.09 -0.23
C TRP A 123 -9.30 11.17 -1.01
N LEU A 124 -8.93 10.04 -0.40
CA LEU A 124 -8.05 9.04 -1.01
C LEU A 124 -8.80 7.99 -1.85
N GLY A 125 -10.13 8.06 -1.93
CA GLY A 125 -10.96 7.06 -2.57
C GLY A 125 -11.04 5.74 -1.80
N GLU A 126 -11.42 4.67 -2.50
CA GLU A 126 -11.40 3.31 -1.94
C GLU A 126 -9.95 2.79 -1.84
N ILE A 127 -9.50 2.52 -0.62
CA ILE A 127 -8.14 2.09 -0.35
C ILE A 127 -8.15 0.63 0.10
N ASP A 128 -7.63 -0.26 -0.75
CA ASP A 128 -7.35 -1.65 -0.38
C ASP A 128 -5.94 -2.07 -0.79
N PHE A 129 -5.06 -2.24 0.20
CA PHE A 129 -3.69 -2.73 0.03
C PHE A 129 -3.56 -4.24 0.21
N SER A 130 -4.66 -4.97 0.42
CA SER A 130 -4.63 -6.41 0.74
C SER A 130 -3.98 -7.21 -0.38
N ALA A 131 -4.31 -6.90 -1.64
CA ALA A 131 -3.69 -7.55 -2.79
C ALA A 131 -2.18 -7.28 -2.87
N ASP A 132 -1.77 -6.02 -2.68
CA ASP A 132 -0.35 -5.63 -2.71
C ASP A 132 0.47 -6.31 -1.61
N LEU A 133 -0.05 -6.35 -0.38
CA LEU A 133 0.57 -7.02 0.75
C LEU A 133 0.65 -8.53 0.52
N ARG A 134 -0.42 -9.14 -0.01
CA ARG A 134 -0.47 -10.57 -0.35
C ARG A 134 0.59 -10.92 -1.39
N CYS A 135 0.59 -10.23 -2.52
CA CYS A 135 1.57 -10.45 -3.59
C CYS A 135 3.00 -10.25 -3.10
N THR A 136 3.25 -9.21 -2.28
CA THR A 136 4.57 -8.96 -1.69
C THR A 136 5.02 -10.11 -0.80
N PHE A 137 4.15 -10.62 0.07
CA PHE A 137 4.50 -11.72 0.96
C PHE A 137 4.79 -13.01 0.18
N ASP A 138 3.98 -13.31 -0.85
CA ASP A 138 4.20 -14.45 -1.73
C ASP A 138 5.52 -14.34 -2.51
N ASP A 139 5.85 -13.15 -3.00
CA ASP A 139 7.13 -12.86 -3.66
C ASP A 139 8.31 -13.13 -2.71
N LEU A 140 8.24 -12.66 -1.46
CA LEU A 140 9.26 -12.90 -0.44
C LEU A 140 9.42 -14.40 -0.13
N GLN A 141 8.32 -15.14 0.02
CA GLN A 141 8.36 -16.59 0.21
C GLN A 141 9.02 -17.29 -0.99
N ARG A 142 8.68 -16.87 -2.21
CA ARG A 142 9.25 -17.45 -3.44
C ARG A 142 10.75 -17.20 -3.52
N ALA A 143 11.21 -16.01 -3.15
CA ALA A 143 12.61 -15.65 -3.15
C ALA A 143 13.41 -16.47 -2.10
N ILE A 144 12.82 -16.76 -0.93
CA ILE A 144 13.40 -17.67 0.07
C ILE A 144 13.48 -19.10 -0.46
N ALA A 145 12.40 -19.59 -1.07
CA ALA A 145 12.35 -20.94 -1.64
C ALA A 145 13.44 -21.13 -2.71
N LEU A 146 13.58 -20.17 -3.63
CA LEU A 146 14.65 -20.17 -4.64
C LEU A 146 16.04 -20.21 -4.01
N ARG A 147 16.31 -19.35 -3.01
CA ARG A 147 17.61 -19.33 -2.32
C ARG A 147 17.90 -20.63 -1.57
N ARG A 148 16.89 -21.23 -0.94
CA ARG A 148 17.02 -22.50 -0.22
C ARG A 148 17.35 -23.63 -1.19
N THR A 149 16.65 -23.72 -2.31
CA THR A 149 16.92 -24.73 -3.34
C THR A 149 18.29 -24.51 -3.99
N ALA A 150 18.63 -23.27 -4.33
CA ALA A 150 19.95 -22.93 -4.86
C ALA A 150 21.07 -23.28 -3.85
N LYS A 151 20.84 -23.06 -2.56
CA LYS A 151 21.81 -23.48 -1.52
C LYS A 151 22.02 -25.00 -1.54
N LYS A 152 20.95 -25.79 -1.54
CA LYS A 152 21.04 -27.26 -1.61
C LYS A 152 21.78 -27.73 -2.87
N LEU A 153 21.45 -27.15 -4.03
CA LEU A 153 22.13 -27.48 -5.28
C LEU A 153 23.62 -27.12 -5.24
N SER A 154 23.99 -26.03 -4.56
CA SER A 154 25.39 -25.63 -4.38
C SER A 154 26.18 -26.51 -3.40
N GLU A 155 25.51 -27.31 -2.58
CA GLU A 155 26.13 -28.24 -1.61
C GLU A 155 26.42 -29.61 -2.22
N LEU A 156 25.95 -29.89 -3.44
CA LEU A 156 26.28 -31.12 -4.15
C LEU A 156 27.77 -31.15 -4.54
N ALA A 157 28.37 -32.34 -4.44
CA ALA A 157 29.74 -32.56 -4.90
C ALA A 157 29.82 -32.49 -6.44
N GLU A 158 30.92 -31.94 -6.95
CA GLU A 158 31.22 -31.87 -8.40
C GLU A 158 30.10 -31.27 -9.27
N PRO A 159 29.72 -30.00 -9.05
CA PRO A 159 28.65 -29.37 -9.83
C PRO A 159 29.01 -29.29 -11.32
N SER A 160 28.08 -29.69 -12.18
CA SER A 160 28.22 -29.56 -13.62
C SER A 160 28.21 -28.08 -14.05
N GLU A 161 28.62 -27.79 -15.29
CA GLU A 161 28.49 -26.43 -15.84
C GLU A 161 27.02 -25.97 -15.88
N SER A 162 26.10 -26.90 -16.19
CA SER A 162 24.67 -26.63 -16.15
C SER A 162 24.19 -26.27 -14.75
N ASP A 163 24.66 -26.97 -13.71
CA ASP A 163 24.29 -26.66 -12.31
C ASP A 163 24.79 -25.27 -11.91
N ARG A 164 26.03 -24.92 -12.29
CA ARG A 164 26.60 -23.59 -12.04
C ARG A 164 25.77 -22.48 -12.70
N GLN A 165 25.30 -22.71 -13.93
CA GLN A 165 24.45 -21.75 -14.63
C GLN A 165 23.08 -21.61 -13.97
N ILE A 166 22.42 -22.73 -13.63
CA ILE A 166 21.13 -22.72 -12.91
C ILE A 166 21.25 -22.01 -11.55
N LEU A 167 22.36 -22.21 -10.83
CA LEU A 167 22.62 -21.50 -9.56
C LEU A 167 22.72 -19.99 -9.76
N LYS A 168 23.41 -19.54 -10.81
CA LYS A 168 23.53 -18.12 -11.16
C LYS A 168 22.15 -17.54 -11.48
N ASP A 169 21.36 -18.24 -12.28
CA ASP A 169 20.03 -17.80 -12.69
C ASP A 169 19.04 -17.78 -11.51
N ALA A 170 19.07 -18.79 -10.64
CA ALA A 170 18.25 -18.83 -9.43
C ALA A 170 18.58 -17.67 -8.46
N LYS A 171 19.86 -17.35 -8.28
CA LYS A 171 20.30 -16.20 -7.47
C LYS A 171 19.86 -14.86 -8.08
N ALA A 172 19.98 -14.72 -9.39
CA ALA A 172 19.52 -13.54 -10.12
C ALA A 172 17.99 -13.37 -10.03
N ALA A 173 17.23 -14.44 -10.24
CA ALA A 173 15.77 -14.45 -10.11
C ALA A 173 15.32 -14.09 -8.69
N ALA A 174 15.92 -14.70 -7.67
CA ALA A 174 15.60 -14.39 -6.27
C ALA A 174 15.93 -12.93 -5.91
N SER A 175 16.99 -12.36 -6.50
CA SER A 175 17.35 -10.94 -6.31
C SER A 175 16.40 -10.00 -7.05
N LYS A 176 15.91 -10.39 -8.23
CA LYS A 176 14.88 -9.65 -8.97
C LYS A 176 13.56 -9.62 -8.22
N ILE A 177 13.12 -10.75 -7.67
CA ILE A 177 11.90 -10.85 -6.87
C ILE A 177 12.01 -9.98 -5.60
N ASP A 178 13.15 -10.03 -4.89
CA ASP A 178 13.38 -9.15 -3.73
C ASP A 178 13.22 -7.67 -4.08
N ARG A 179 13.78 -7.24 -5.22
CA ARG A 179 13.68 -5.84 -5.67
C ARG A 179 12.22 -5.45 -5.92
N ILE A 180 11.48 -6.25 -6.67
CA ILE A 180 10.06 -5.99 -6.97
C ILE A 180 9.24 -5.88 -5.68
N ALA A 181 9.44 -6.82 -4.73
CA ALA A 181 8.75 -6.81 -3.45
C ALA A 181 9.11 -5.56 -2.63
N PHE A 182 10.38 -5.17 -2.60
CA PHE A 182 10.83 -3.99 -1.85
C PHE A 182 10.40 -2.68 -2.48
N ASP A 183 10.39 -2.58 -3.80
CA ASP A 183 9.89 -1.41 -4.52
C ASP A 183 8.40 -1.19 -4.21
N ARG A 184 7.60 -2.27 -4.13
CA ARG A 184 6.20 -2.20 -3.71
C ARG A 184 6.04 -1.73 -2.26
N ILE A 185 6.87 -2.24 -1.35
CA ILE A 185 6.90 -1.77 0.06
C ILE A 185 7.24 -0.27 0.14
N ASP A 186 8.22 0.17 -0.64
CA ASP A 186 8.63 1.58 -0.68
C ASP A 186 7.54 2.47 -1.30
N LEU A 187 6.77 1.96 -2.26
CA LEU A 187 5.60 2.66 -2.80
C LEU A 187 4.51 2.83 -1.73
N ILE A 188 4.16 1.78 -0.99
CA ILE A 188 3.19 1.85 0.11
C ILE A 188 3.65 2.87 1.17
N LYS A 189 4.94 2.90 1.49
CA LYS A 189 5.52 3.89 2.41
C LYS A 189 5.38 5.33 1.89
N LYS A 190 5.55 5.54 0.58
CA LYS A 190 5.33 6.85 -0.05
C LYS A 190 3.85 7.25 0.03
N CYS A 191 2.92 6.33 -0.23
CA CYS A 191 1.48 6.58 -0.07
C CYS A 191 1.15 7.08 1.34
N ALA A 192 1.74 6.49 2.38
CA ALA A 192 1.54 6.97 3.77
C ALA A 192 2.07 8.38 4.02
N SER A 193 3.15 8.75 3.33
CA SER A 193 3.74 10.09 3.45
C SER A 193 2.89 11.13 2.72
N GLU A 194 2.38 10.80 1.53
CA GLU A 194 1.49 11.69 0.77
C GLU A 194 0.12 11.84 1.45
N ALA A 195 -0.45 10.77 2.00
CA ALA A 195 -1.69 10.84 2.77
C ALA A 195 -1.56 11.82 3.95
N ARG A 196 -0.44 11.78 4.67
CA ARG A 196 -0.17 12.74 5.76
C ARG A 196 -0.04 14.18 5.26
N ARG A 197 0.56 14.41 4.08
CA ARG A 197 0.64 15.76 3.51
C ARG A 197 -0.73 16.33 3.16
N ILE A 198 -1.65 15.47 2.73
CA ILE A 198 -3.04 15.87 2.49
C ILE A 198 -3.69 16.27 3.82
N ASP A 199 -3.55 15.48 4.89
CA ASP A 199 -4.04 15.85 6.23
C ASP A 199 -3.49 17.21 6.69
N GLU A 200 -2.18 17.44 6.49
CA GLU A 200 -1.56 18.73 6.82
C GLU A 200 -2.11 19.89 5.97
N SER A 201 -2.47 19.63 4.71
CA SER A 201 -3.13 20.64 3.85
C SER A 201 -4.53 20.95 4.33
N LEU A 202 -5.34 19.91 4.60
CA LEU A 202 -6.70 20.06 5.10
C LEU A 202 -6.73 20.80 6.45
N ALA A 203 -5.77 20.53 7.33
CA ALA A 203 -5.63 21.25 8.60
C ALA A 203 -5.38 22.76 8.38
N ARG A 204 -4.47 23.11 7.46
CA ARG A 204 -4.18 24.52 7.11
C ARG A 204 -5.39 25.21 6.48
N GLU A 205 -6.10 24.53 5.59
CA GLU A 205 -7.31 25.07 4.96
C GLU A 205 -8.40 25.38 6.00
N ARG A 206 -8.61 24.50 6.99
CA ARG A 206 -9.56 24.77 8.08
C ARG A 206 -9.14 25.91 8.99
N GLU A 207 -7.86 26.03 9.29
CA GLU A 207 -7.34 27.17 10.07
C GLU A 207 -7.51 28.50 9.32
N SER A 208 -7.23 28.49 8.00
CA SER A 208 -7.44 29.64 7.14
C SER A 208 -8.92 30.04 7.07
N ALA A 209 -9.83 29.07 6.92
CA ALA A 209 -11.27 29.30 6.93
C ALA A 209 -11.73 29.92 8.27
N ARG A 210 -11.33 29.34 9.41
CA ARG A 210 -11.64 29.90 10.74
C ARG A 210 -11.15 31.34 10.91
N THR A 211 -9.92 31.60 10.48
CA THR A 211 -9.35 32.95 10.54
C THR A 211 -10.11 33.94 9.66
N ALA A 212 -10.55 33.51 8.47
CA ALA A 212 -11.35 34.34 7.57
C ALA A 212 -12.72 34.67 8.18
N ASP A 213 -13.38 33.69 8.81
CA ASP A 213 -14.66 33.88 9.50
C ASP A 213 -14.53 34.83 10.70
N GLU A 214 -13.51 34.64 11.55
CA GLU A 214 -13.22 35.54 12.68
C GLU A 214 -12.94 36.98 12.21
N ARG A 215 -12.15 37.14 11.13
CA ARG A 215 -11.91 38.45 10.52
C ARG A 215 -13.19 39.09 10.02
N ALA A 216 -14.06 38.32 9.36
CA ALA A 216 -15.35 38.83 8.88
C ALA A 216 -16.24 39.28 10.05
N GLN A 217 -16.28 38.51 11.14
CA GLN A 217 -17.05 38.85 12.33
C GLN A 217 -16.53 40.13 13.01
N LEU A 218 -15.23 40.21 13.26
CA LEU A 218 -14.60 41.37 13.89
C LEU A 218 -14.73 42.63 13.03
N ASN A 219 -14.56 42.50 11.71
CA ASN A 219 -14.77 43.62 10.78
C ASN A 219 -16.23 44.09 10.82
N GLY A 220 -17.20 43.18 10.87
CA GLY A 220 -18.61 43.52 11.01
C GLY A 220 -18.90 44.27 12.32
N GLN A 221 -18.37 43.80 13.44
CA GLN A 221 -18.50 44.46 14.75
C GLN A 221 -17.86 45.86 14.74
N LEU A 222 -16.63 45.98 14.24
CA LEU A 222 -15.92 47.25 14.16
C LEU A 222 -16.64 48.25 13.24
N HIS A 223 -17.13 47.79 12.09
CA HIS A 223 -17.91 48.62 11.17
C HIS A 223 -19.21 49.12 11.84
N GLY A 224 -19.89 48.25 12.59
CA GLY A 224 -21.03 48.62 13.41
C GLY A 224 -20.70 49.66 14.49
N MET A 225 -19.56 49.55 15.17
CA MET A 225 -19.13 50.55 16.15
C MET A 225 -18.78 51.90 15.49
N LEU A 226 -18.00 51.89 14.40
CA LEU A 226 -17.54 53.12 13.74
C LEU A 226 -18.69 53.88 13.08
N TYR A 227 -19.56 53.19 12.36
CA TYR A 227 -20.60 53.82 11.54
C TYR A 227 -22.01 53.70 12.13
N GLY A 228 -22.24 52.83 13.12
CA GLY A 228 -23.48 52.80 13.89
C GLY A 228 -23.64 54.03 14.79
N ILE A 229 -22.53 54.58 15.32
CA ILE A 229 -22.53 55.84 16.08
C ILE A 229 -22.89 57.02 15.16
N ALA A 230 -22.48 56.99 13.88
CA ALA A 230 -22.85 58.01 12.90
C ALA A 230 -24.35 58.02 12.54
N LYS A 231 -25.09 56.95 12.86
CA LYS A 231 -26.56 56.87 12.71
C LYS A 231 -27.33 57.16 14.01
N ALA A 232 -26.66 57.29 15.15
CA ALA A 232 -27.30 57.83 16.34
C ALA A 232 -27.66 59.29 16.05
N PRO A 233 -28.87 59.78 16.40
CA PRO A 233 -29.20 61.19 16.21
C PRO A 233 -28.17 62.02 16.95
N SER A 234 -27.29 62.70 16.20
CA SER A 234 -26.37 63.67 16.76
C SER A 234 -27.23 64.78 17.35
N VAL A 235 -27.25 64.90 18.67
CA VAL A 235 -27.83 66.07 19.32
C VAL A 235 -27.01 67.25 18.82
N SER A 236 -27.62 68.11 18.01
CA SER A 236 -27.02 69.37 17.60
C SER A 236 -26.52 70.09 18.86
N PRO A 237 -25.36 70.77 18.86
CA PRO A 237 -24.89 71.52 20.02
C PRO A 237 -25.96 72.43 20.65
N ALA A 238 -26.83 73.02 19.82
CA ALA A 238 -27.98 73.82 20.25
C ALA A 238 -29.06 73.04 21.04
N ASP A 239 -29.18 71.74 20.81
CA ASP A 239 -30.12 70.84 21.48
C ASP A 239 -29.50 70.16 22.72
N SER A 240 -28.20 70.34 22.95
CA SER A 240 -27.48 69.78 24.10
C SER A 240 -27.93 70.45 25.41
N GLY A 241 -28.42 69.63 26.34
CA GLY A 241 -28.74 70.09 27.69
C GLY A 241 -27.54 70.70 28.41
N ALA A 242 -26.32 70.21 28.14
CA ALA A 242 -25.10 70.75 28.72
C ALA A 242 -24.81 72.17 28.24
N GLU A 243 -25.04 72.47 26.96
CA GLU A 243 -24.81 73.80 26.39
C GLU A 243 -25.84 74.82 26.87
N ARG A 244 -27.10 74.38 27.06
CA ARG A 244 -28.13 75.19 27.74
C ARG A 244 -27.80 75.48 29.20
N VAL A 245 -27.15 74.55 29.91
CA VAL A 245 -26.69 74.78 31.28
C VAL A 245 -25.52 75.76 31.29
N MET A 246 -24.52 75.56 30.42
CA MET A 246 -23.35 76.44 30.34
C MET A 246 -23.72 77.86 29.92
N SER A 247 -24.66 78.05 29.00
CA SER A 247 -25.14 79.39 28.63
C SER A 247 -25.87 80.09 29.78
N ARG A 248 -26.66 79.35 30.57
CA ARG A 248 -27.30 79.89 31.79
C ARG A 248 -26.28 80.23 32.87
N VAL A 249 -25.24 79.42 33.05
CA VAL A 249 -24.16 79.70 34.00
C VAL A 249 -23.40 80.96 33.58
N ALA A 250 -23.08 81.10 32.29
CA ALA A 250 -22.43 82.29 31.76
C ALA A 250 -23.29 83.54 31.97
N ALA A 251 -24.58 83.48 31.64
CA ALA A 251 -25.52 84.58 31.88
C ALA A 251 -25.64 84.94 33.36
N TYR A 252 -25.67 83.96 34.26
CA TYR A 252 -25.68 84.20 35.70
C TYR A 252 -24.40 84.88 36.18
N GLN A 253 -23.23 84.45 35.69
CA GLN A 253 -21.95 85.08 36.03
C GLN A 253 -21.88 86.52 35.53
N GLU A 254 -22.38 86.81 34.33
CA GLU A 254 -22.42 88.16 33.77
C GLU A 254 -23.31 89.10 34.61
N ILE A 255 -24.52 88.64 34.96
CA ILE A 255 -25.42 89.38 35.86
C ILE A 255 -24.75 89.62 37.21
N LYS A 256 -24.08 88.62 37.78
CA LYS A 256 -23.38 88.76 39.05
C LYS A 256 -22.26 89.79 38.97
N THR A 257 -21.45 89.78 37.91
CA THR A 257 -20.39 90.78 37.72
C THR A 257 -20.93 92.19 37.52
N LEU A 258 -22.07 92.35 36.84
CA LEU A 258 -22.72 93.66 36.68
C LEU A 258 -23.26 94.21 38.01
N ILE A 259 -23.78 93.34 38.89
CA ILE A 259 -24.21 93.73 40.23
C ILE A 259 -23.01 94.12 41.11
N GLU A 260 -21.90 93.38 41.01
CA GLU A 260 -20.68 93.67 41.77
C GLU A 260 -19.92 94.92 41.28
N GLN A 261 -20.08 95.30 40.00
CA GLN A 261 -19.49 96.52 39.42
C GLN A 261 -20.41 97.75 39.49
N GLY A 262 -21.71 97.55 39.73
CA GLY A 262 -22.73 98.59 39.89
C GLY A 262 -23.04 98.97 41.34
N ALA A 263 -22.30 98.40 42.31
CA ALA A 263 -22.34 98.70 43.74
C ALA A 263 -21.03 99.39 44.17
#